data_AF-A0A526YT02-F1
#
_entry.id   AF-A0A526YT02-F1
#
_cell.length_a   1.000
_cell.length_b   1.000
_cell.length_c   1.000
_cell.angle_alpha   90.00
_cell.angle_beta   90.00
_cell.angle_gamma   90.00
#
_symmetry.space_group_name_H-M   'P 1'
#
loop_
_entity.id
_entity.type
_entity.pdbx_description
1 polymer ?
#
loop_
_entity_poly.entity_id
_entity_poly.type
_entity_poly.pdbx_seq_one_letter_code
_entity_poly.pdbx_strand_id
1 'polypeptide(L)'
;MQNHELTTIGFDADDTLWQNEQFFRITEKRFAALLADHAEEEHISARLLEAEKRNLAVYGFGIKGFTLSMIETAIEITEGRAPASVIAEILAAGR
;
A
#
# COMPACT_ATOMS: atom_id res chain seq x y z
N MET A 1 48.49 -3.50 -15.02
CA MET A 1 47.70 -2.27 -15.23
C MET A 1 46.36 -2.48 -14.57
N GLN A 2 46.02 -1.72 -13.52
CA GLN A 2 44.66 -1.77 -12.96
C GLN A 2 43.77 -0.85 -13.78
N ASN A 3 42.90 -1.45 -14.60
CA ASN A 3 41.92 -0.73 -15.40
C ASN A 3 40.65 -0.64 -14.56
N HIS A 4 40.42 0.51 -13.92
CA HIS A 4 39.20 0.75 -13.14
C HIS A 4 38.25 1.58 -13.99
N GLU A 5 37.38 0.92 -14.77
CA GLU A 5 36.31 1.60 -15.51
C GLU A 5 34.93 1.29 -14.92
N LEU A 6 34.79 1.51 -13.61
CA LEU A 6 33.49 1.65 -12.97
C LEU A 6 33.34 3.11 -12.54
N THR A 7 32.59 3.89 -13.31
CA THR A 7 32.43 5.34 -13.08
C THR A 7 31.19 5.68 -12.28
N THR A 8 30.20 4.78 -12.24
CA THR A 8 28.89 5.01 -11.60
C THR A 8 28.37 3.71 -10.98
N ILE A 9 27.81 3.82 -9.78
CA ILE A 9 27.04 2.76 -9.12
C ILE A 9 25.68 3.35 -8.74
N GLY A 10 24.61 2.76 -9.25
CA GLY A 10 23.25 3.08 -8.81
C GLY A 10 22.88 2.21 -7.63
N PHE A 11 22.38 2.83 -6.56
CA PHE A 11 21.75 2.13 -5.46
C PHE A 11 20.26 2.36 -5.56
N ASP A 12 19.50 1.28 -5.45
CA ASP A 12 18.07 1.39 -5.16
C ASP A 12 17.88 2.02 -3.78
N ALA A 13 16.73 2.64 -3.55
CA ALA A 13 16.49 3.42 -2.35
C ALA A 13 15.78 2.58 -1.28
N ASP A 14 14.57 2.15 -1.60
CA ASP A 14 13.68 1.43 -0.68
C ASP A 14 14.20 0.01 -0.42
N ASP A 15 14.26 -0.38 0.84
CA ASP A 15 14.80 -1.65 1.33
C ASP A 15 16.25 -1.98 0.90
N THR A 16 16.96 -0.99 0.34
CA THR A 16 18.39 -1.03 0.03
C THR A 16 19.17 0.01 0.85
N LEU A 17 18.78 1.28 0.81
CA LEU A 17 19.38 2.37 1.58
C LEU A 17 18.64 2.63 2.90
N TRP A 18 17.32 2.44 2.93
CA TRP A 18 16.49 2.56 4.13
C TRP A 18 15.34 1.55 4.12
N GLN A 19 14.79 1.28 5.29
CA GLN A 19 13.67 0.36 5.44
C GLN A 19 12.37 0.99 4.93
N ASN A 20 11.62 0.25 4.11
CA ASN A 20 10.38 0.72 3.49
C ASN A 20 9.23 -0.30 3.63
N GLU A 21 9.43 -1.56 3.23
CA GLU A 21 8.39 -2.61 3.20
C GLU A 21 7.68 -2.85 4.55
N GLN A 22 8.40 -2.69 5.67
CA GLN A 22 7.79 -2.87 7.00
C GLN A 22 6.67 -1.84 7.25
N PHE A 23 6.78 -0.62 6.72
CA PHE A 23 5.74 0.40 6.86
C PHE A 23 4.48 0.04 6.08
N PHE A 24 4.65 -0.50 4.86
CA PHE A 24 3.53 -1.01 4.06
C PHE A 24 2.80 -2.15 4.79
N ARG A 25 3.53 -3.14 5.31
CA ARG A 25 2.95 -4.26 6.07
C ARG A 25 2.20 -3.83 7.34
N ILE A 26 2.76 -2.89 8.09
CA ILE A 26 2.09 -2.35 9.28
C ILE A 26 0.80 -1.63 8.89
N THR A 27 0.84 -0.86 7.79
CA THR A 27 -0.32 -0.13 7.28
C THR A 27 -1.40 -1.08 6.79
N GLU A 28 -1.04 -2.12 6.03
CA GLU A 28 -1.98 -3.14 5.58
C GLU A 28 -2.64 -3.86 6.76
N LYS A 29 -1.87 -4.26 7.78
CA LYS A 29 -2.42 -4.90 8.98
C LYS A 29 -3.40 -3.98 9.74
N ARG A 30 -3.07 -2.69 9.84
CA ARG A 30 -3.96 -1.68 10.44
C ARG A 30 -5.23 -1.49 9.61
N PHE A 31 -5.10 -1.47 8.29
CA PHE A 31 -6.23 -1.40 7.37
C PHE A 31 -7.16 -2.61 7.51
N ALA A 32 -6.61 -3.82 7.58
CA ALA A 32 -7.40 -5.02 7.84
C ALA A 32 -8.12 -4.95 9.19
N ALA A 33 -7.44 -4.49 10.24
CA ALA A 33 -8.06 -4.29 11.55
C ALA A 33 -9.19 -3.24 11.54
N LEU A 34 -9.06 -2.16 10.73
CA LEU A 34 -10.11 -1.15 10.56
C LEU A 34 -11.38 -1.71 9.90
N LEU A 35 -11.25 -2.79 9.12
CA LEU A 35 -12.36 -3.44 8.40
C LEU A 35 -12.76 -4.79 9.00
N ALA A 36 -12.26 -5.16 10.19
CA ALA A 36 -12.45 -6.48 10.78
C ALA A 36 -13.93 -6.84 11.05
N ASP A 37 -14.80 -5.83 11.25
CA ASP A 37 -16.24 -6.04 11.40
C ASP A 37 -16.95 -6.39 10.08
N HIS A 38 -16.26 -6.27 8.94
CA HIS A 38 -16.82 -6.46 7.60
C HIS A 38 -16.33 -7.72 6.90
N ALA A 39 -15.09 -8.16 7.17
CA ALA A 39 -14.52 -9.36 6.57
C ALA A 39 -13.29 -9.86 7.35
N GLU A 40 -12.87 -11.09 7.08
CA GLU A 40 -11.64 -11.66 7.62
C GLU A 40 -10.39 -10.98 7.04
N GLU A 41 -9.32 -10.89 7.83
CA GLU A 41 -8.04 -10.24 7.45
C GLU A 41 -7.52 -10.74 6.10
N GLU A 42 -7.50 -12.05 5.89
CA GLU A 42 -7.00 -12.65 4.64
C GLU A 42 -7.86 -12.23 3.43
N HIS A 43 -9.18 -12.10 3.61
CA HIS A 43 -10.06 -11.62 2.56
C HIS A 43 -9.80 -10.13 2.25
N ILE A 44 -9.61 -9.31 3.29
CA ILE A 44 -9.35 -7.87 3.13
C ILE A 44 -8.03 -7.64 2.39
N SER A 45 -6.95 -8.32 2.81
CA SER A 45 -5.64 -8.26 2.16
C SER A 45 -5.69 -8.73 0.71
N ALA A 46 -6.40 -9.83 0.44
CA ALA A 46 -6.56 -10.32 -0.94
C ALA A 46 -7.30 -9.28 -1.82
N ARG A 47 -8.35 -8.65 -1.30
CA ARG A 47 -9.10 -7.60 -2.03
C ARG A 47 -8.29 -6.35 -2.26
N LEU A 48 -7.45 -5.94 -1.30
CA LEU A 48 -6.53 -4.82 -1.45
C LEU A 48 -5.51 -5.10 -2.56
N LEU A 49 -4.89 -6.27 -2.53
CA LEU A 49 -3.91 -6.67 -3.56
C LEU A 49 -4.53 -6.67 -4.97
N GLU A 50 -5.77 -7.14 -5.11
CA GLU A 50 -6.46 -7.11 -6.40
C GLU A 50 -6.77 -5.66 -6.85
N ALA A 51 -7.17 -4.77 -5.94
CA ALA A 51 -7.36 -3.36 -6.26
C ALA A 51 -6.05 -2.68 -6.68
N GLU A 52 -4.94 -2.95 -5.97
CA GLU A 52 -3.60 -2.45 -6.32
C GLU A 52 -3.17 -2.91 -7.72
N LYS A 53 -3.34 -4.20 -8.05
CA LYS A 53 -3.01 -4.72 -9.38
C LYS A 53 -3.81 -4.03 -10.49
N ARG A 54 -5.13 -3.84 -10.29
CA ARG A 54 -5.97 -3.13 -11.26
C ARG A 54 -5.53 -1.67 -11.43
N ASN A 55 -5.19 -1.02 -10.32
CA ASN A 55 -4.88 0.40 -10.28
C ASN A 55 -3.43 0.74 -10.68
N LEU A 56 -2.54 -0.26 -10.73
CA LEU A 56 -1.14 -0.07 -11.06
C LEU A 56 -0.95 0.66 -12.40
N ALA A 57 -1.79 0.36 -13.40
CA ALA A 57 -1.72 1.00 -14.71
C ALA A 57 -2.11 2.48 -14.70
N VAL A 58 -2.85 2.93 -13.67
CA VAL A 58 -3.37 4.31 -13.56
C VAL A 58 -2.57 5.15 -12.58
N TYR A 59 -2.25 4.61 -11.40
CA TYR A 59 -1.59 5.33 -10.31
C TYR A 59 -0.08 5.09 -10.24
N GLY A 60 0.42 4.03 -10.87
CA GLY A 60 1.80 3.60 -10.71
C GLY A 60 2.09 3.07 -9.30
N PHE A 61 3.37 2.98 -8.97
CA PHE A 61 3.83 2.52 -7.65
C PHE A 61 3.87 3.67 -6.62
N GLY A 62 3.80 3.29 -5.34
CA GLY A 62 4.05 4.19 -4.22
C GLY A 62 2.80 4.49 -3.37
N ILE A 63 3.03 5.24 -2.29
CA ILE A 63 2.06 5.40 -1.19
C ILE A 63 0.71 5.97 -1.63
N LYS A 64 0.68 6.88 -2.62
CA LYS A 64 -0.58 7.48 -3.09
C LYS A 64 -1.48 6.48 -3.80
N GLY A 65 -0.91 5.65 -4.66
CA GLY A 65 -1.65 4.58 -5.33
C GLY A 65 -2.19 3.58 -4.30
N PHE A 66 -1.35 3.22 -3.33
CA PHE A 66 -1.74 2.35 -2.22
C PHE A 66 -2.90 2.93 -1.39
N THR A 67 -2.83 4.21 -1.01
CA THR A 67 -3.91 4.89 -0.28
C THR A 67 -5.23 4.91 -1.06
N LEU A 68 -5.19 5.20 -2.36
CA LEU A 68 -6.39 5.19 -3.19
C LEU A 68 -6.98 3.78 -3.33
N SER A 69 -6.15 2.75 -3.47
CA SER A 69 -6.59 1.36 -3.47
C SER A 69 -7.22 0.96 -2.14
N MET A 70 -6.66 1.38 -0.98
CA MET A 70 -7.30 1.13 0.32
C MET A 70 -8.70 1.77 0.43
N ILE A 71 -8.88 2.99 -0.09
CA ILE A 71 -10.20 3.65 -0.12
C ILE A 71 -11.18 2.86 -0.99
N GLU A 72 -10.77 2.45 -2.19
CA GLU A 72 -11.61 1.64 -3.10
C GLU A 72 -11.99 0.30 -2.46
N THR A 73 -11.01 -0.41 -1.89
CA THR A 73 -11.24 -1.68 -1.19
C THR A 73 -12.19 -1.52 -0.01
N ALA A 74 -12.04 -0.45 0.80
CA ALA A 74 -12.97 -0.18 1.90
C ALA A 74 -14.40 0.04 1.39
N ILE A 75 -14.57 0.80 0.31
CA ILE A 75 -15.89 1.02 -0.31
C ILE A 75 -16.46 -0.31 -0.84
N GLU A 76 -15.65 -1.14 -1.50
CA GLU A 76 -16.10 -2.42 -2.05
C GLU A 76 -16.52 -3.43 -0.97
N ILE A 77 -15.69 -3.62 0.07
CA ILE A 77 -15.94 -4.58 1.15
C ILE A 77 -17.17 -4.18 1.98
N THR A 78 -17.36 -2.88 2.19
CA THR A 78 -18.49 -2.36 2.96
C THR A 78 -19.76 -2.16 2.14
N GLU A 79 -19.72 -2.47 0.84
CA GLU A 79 -20.78 -2.20 -0.13
C GLU A 79 -21.24 -0.73 -0.11
N GLY A 80 -20.26 0.19 -0.07
CA GLY A 80 -20.50 1.64 -0.07
C GLY A 80 -20.92 2.22 1.29
N ARG A 81 -20.87 1.43 2.36
CA ARG A 81 -21.26 1.85 3.73
C ARG A 81 -20.08 2.11 4.65
N ALA A 82 -18.87 2.27 4.10
CA ALA A 82 -17.67 2.60 4.87
C ALA A 82 -17.91 3.87 5.71
N PRO A 83 -17.75 3.81 7.05
CA PRO A 83 -17.83 4.99 7.88
C PRO A 83 -16.82 6.05 7.45
N ALA A 84 -17.20 7.32 7.51
CA ALA A 84 -16.29 8.42 7.19
C ALA A 84 -15.00 8.41 8.03
N SER A 85 -15.06 7.89 9.26
CA SER A 85 -13.90 7.68 10.13
C SER A 85 -12.88 6.71 9.53
N VAL A 86 -13.33 5.61 8.90
CA VAL A 86 -12.42 4.66 8.23
C VAL A 86 -11.67 5.33 7.10
N ILE A 87 -12.37 6.13 6.27
CA ILE A 87 -11.74 6.89 5.18
C ILE A 87 -10.73 7.92 5.73
N ALA A 88 -11.06 8.59 6.83
CA ALA A 88 -10.15 9.53 7.48
C ALA A 88 -8.86 8.87 7.99
N GLU A 89 -8.97 7.68 8.60
CA GLU A 89 -7.81 6.88 9.05
C GLU A 89 -6.94 6.42 7.88
N ILE A 90 -7.55 5.96 6.78
CA ILE A 90 -6.81 5.59 5.56
C ILE A 90 -6.04 6.79 5.00
N LEU A 91 -6.67 7.96 4.94
CA LEU A 91 -6.01 9.20 4.50
C LEU A 91 -4.89 9.64 5.43
N ALA A 92 -5.03 9.40 6.75
CA ALA A 92 -3.98 9.71 7.72
C ALA A 92 -2.78 8.77 7.56
N ALA A 93 -3.01 7.49 7.26
CA ALA A 93 -1.96 6.52 7.00
C ALA A 93 -1.18 6.76 5.69
N GLY A 94 -1.80 7.43 4.72
CA GLY A 94 -1.19 7.79 3.43
C GLY A 94 -0.39 9.09 3.40
N ARG A 95 -0.14 9.73 4.55
CA ARG A 95 0.52 11.04 4.66
C ARG A 95 2.00 10.95 5.03
#